data_AF-A0A942G768-F1
#
_entry.id   AF-A0A942G768-F1
#
_cell.length_a   1.000
_cell.length_b   1.000
_cell.length_c   1.000
_cell.angle_alpha   90.00
_cell.angle_beta   90.00
_cell.angle_gamma   90.00
#
_symmetry.space_group_name_H-M   'P 1'
#
loop_
_entity.id
_entity.type
_entity.pdbx_description
1 polymer ?
#
loop_
_entity_poly.entity_id
_entity_poly.type
_entity_poly.pdbx_seq_one_letter_code
_entity_poly.pdbx_strand_id
1 'polypeptide(L)'
;MIGQYKDDADALQHARTKAEDTADWEILGSMFASTRTVLKELHKKMRFDWETLSESELQLLFGRQREVATLRQKYSYKDIAEALTLTVPAVYNIYRQAVQKIWKIREQRQQNTPIGLSPQQQKLYRLCYSELRTADEAAATLGTSIQVVHKQLRRIREKDKTMKFHSGAERVQKQN
;
A
#
# COMPACT_ATOMS: atom_id res chain seq x y z
N MET A 1 -11.98 -52.16 17.29
CA MET A 1 -11.93 -50.82 16.65
C MET A 1 -11.31 -49.72 17.52
N ILE A 2 -11.16 -49.86 18.86
CA ILE A 2 -10.53 -48.81 19.70
C ILE A 2 -8.98 -48.88 19.69
N GLY A 3 -8.37 -50.05 19.40
CA GLY A 3 -6.91 -50.22 19.37
C GLY A 3 -6.21 -49.55 18.17
N GLN A 4 -6.77 -49.66 16.97
CA GLN A 4 -6.19 -49.10 15.74
C GLN A 4 -5.99 -47.58 15.78
N TYR A 5 -6.93 -46.83 16.38
CA TYR A 5 -6.83 -45.37 16.49
C TYR A 5 -5.69 -44.92 17.41
N LYS A 6 -5.27 -45.76 18.36
CA LYS A 6 -4.19 -45.43 19.30
C LYS A 6 -2.83 -45.69 18.65
N ASP A 7 -2.72 -46.80 17.91
CA ASP A 7 -1.51 -47.15 17.14
C ASP A 7 -1.25 -46.14 16.02
N ASP A 8 -2.29 -45.63 15.36
CA ASP A 8 -2.17 -44.58 14.33
C ASP A 8 -1.76 -43.22 14.94
N ALA A 9 -2.26 -42.89 16.15
CA ALA A 9 -1.88 -41.67 16.85
C ALA A 9 -0.41 -41.70 17.30
N ASP A 10 0.05 -42.84 17.82
CA ASP A 10 1.44 -43.02 18.24
C ASP A 10 2.40 -43.02 17.04
N ALA A 11 1.98 -43.59 15.90
CA ALA A 11 2.73 -43.53 14.64
C ALA A 11 2.85 -42.09 14.10
N LEU A 12 1.78 -41.29 14.17
CA LEU A 12 1.80 -39.87 13.78
C LEU A 12 2.67 -39.03 14.72
N GLN A 13 2.64 -39.30 16.02
CA GLN A 13 3.48 -38.63 17.02
C GLN A 13 4.97 -38.93 16.80
N HIS A 14 5.31 -40.18 16.46
CA HIS A 14 6.67 -40.59 16.11
C HIS A 14 7.15 -40.01 14.78
N ALA A 15 6.28 -39.99 13.76
CA ALA A 15 6.62 -39.36 12.48
C ALA A 15 6.86 -37.85 12.65
N ARG A 16 6.09 -37.19 13.51
CA ARG A 16 6.25 -35.76 13.82
C ARG A 16 7.55 -35.46 14.55
N THR A 17 7.87 -36.21 15.61
CA THR A 17 9.14 -36.02 16.35
C THR A 17 10.35 -36.29 15.47
N LYS A 18 10.29 -37.35 14.63
CA LYS A 18 11.35 -37.63 13.66
C LYS A 18 11.52 -36.54 12.59
N ALA A 19 10.44 -35.89 12.18
CA ALA A 19 10.48 -34.75 11.26
C ALA A 19 11.04 -33.49 11.95
N GLU A 20 10.73 -33.28 13.23
CA GLU A 20 11.28 -32.17 14.03
C GLU A 20 12.79 -32.33 14.29
N ASP A 21 13.28 -33.57 14.46
CA ASP A 21 14.71 -33.89 14.67
C ASP A 21 15.55 -33.85 13.38
N THR A 22 14.93 -34.07 12.22
CA THR A 22 15.62 -34.03 10.92
C THR A 22 15.56 -32.67 10.24
N ALA A 23 14.60 -31.83 10.63
CA ALA A 23 14.50 -30.46 10.15
C ALA A 23 15.53 -29.57 10.85
N ASP A 24 16.54 -29.12 10.10
CA ASP A 24 17.38 -28.03 10.55
C ASP A 24 16.59 -26.72 10.48
N TRP A 25 15.92 -26.41 11.59
CA TRP A 25 15.05 -25.24 11.73
C TRP A 25 15.81 -23.92 11.56
N GLU A 26 17.12 -23.91 11.81
CA GLU A 26 17.98 -22.75 11.61
C GLU A 26 18.22 -22.53 10.11
N ILE A 27 18.55 -23.60 9.37
CA ILE A 27 18.67 -23.56 7.90
C ILE A 27 17.32 -23.16 7.28
N LEU A 28 16.21 -23.79 7.68
CA LEU A 28 14.87 -23.45 7.19
C LEU A 28 14.51 -22.00 7.49
N GLY A 29 14.76 -21.53 8.73
CA GLY A 29 14.56 -20.14 9.13
C GLY A 29 15.36 -19.15 8.27
N SER A 30 16.62 -19.47 7.99
CA SER A 30 17.50 -18.66 7.12
C SER A 30 17.02 -18.66 5.65
N MET A 31 16.53 -19.78 5.14
CA MET A 31 15.94 -19.89 3.80
C MET A 31 14.64 -19.10 3.70
N PHE A 32 13.78 -19.15 4.72
CA PHE A 32 12.56 -18.33 4.76
C PHE A 32 12.89 -16.83 4.80
N ALA A 33 13.89 -16.42 5.59
CA ALA A 33 14.35 -15.02 5.64
C ALA A 33 14.92 -14.57 4.28
N SER A 34 15.73 -15.42 3.64
CA SER A 34 16.31 -15.17 2.32
C SER A 34 15.25 -15.09 1.23
N THR A 35 14.32 -16.04 1.19
CA THR A 35 13.18 -16.06 0.26
C THR A 35 12.29 -14.84 0.45
N ARG A 36 12.03 -14.42 1.69
CA ARG A 36 11.27 -13.21 2.00
C ARG A 36 11.99 -11.94 1.54
N THR A 37 13.31 -11.92 1.61
CA THR A 37 14.13 -10.80 1.14
C THR A 37 14.14 -10.72 -0.38
N VAL A 38 14.32 -11.86 -1.07
CA VAL A 38 14.20 -11.96 -2.52
C VAL A 38 12.80 -11.56 -2.96
N LEU A 39 11.75 -12.03 -2.29
CA LEU A 39 10.37 -11.65 -2.59
C LEU A 39 10.12 -10.15 -2.39
N LYS A 40 10.68 -9.54 -1.34
CA LYS A 40 10.60 -8.08 -1.12
C LYS A 40 11.27 -7.29 -2.24
N GLU A 41 12.49 -7.67 -2.64
CA GLU A 41 13.20 -6.99 -3.73
C GLU A 41 12.55 -7.27 -5.09
N LEU A 42 12.01 -8.46 -5.32
CA LEU A 42 11.26 -8.79 -6.53
C LEU A 42 9.96 -7.99 -6.59
N HIS A 43 9.16 -7.93 -5.53
CA HIS A 43 7.98 -7.07 -5.45
C HIS A 43 8.31 -5.59 -5.66
N LYS A 44 9.44 -5.12 -5.13
CA LYS A 44 9.91 -3.75 -5.33
C LYS A 44 10.27 -3.50 -6.79
N LYS A 45 11.01 -4.41 -7.44
CA LYS A 45 11.30 -4.34 -8.88
C LYS A 45 10.03 -4.43 -9.72
N MET A 46 9.13 -5.37 -9.45
CA MET A 46 7.85 -5.46 -10.16
C MET A 46 7.04 -4.17 -10.06
N ARG A 47 6.98 -3.60 -8.85
CA ARG A 47 6.26 -2.35 -8.58
C ARG A 47 6.84 -1.15 -9.34
N PHE A 48 8.16 -1.05 -9.47
CA PHE A 48 8.80 0.15 -10.00
C PHE A 48 9.33 0.03 -11.43
N ASP A 49 9.50 -1.18 -11.97
CA ASP A 49 10.05 -1.38 -13.31
C ASP A 49 9.05 -1.97 -14.31
N TRP A 50 7.97 -2.62 -13.84
CA TRP A 50 6.96 -3.25 -14.71
C TRP A 50 5.55 -2.65 -14.62
N GLU A 51 5.22 -1.83 -13.62
CA GLU A 51 3.94 -1.09 -13.64
C GLU A 51 4.00 0.06 -14.66
N THR A 52 3.33 -0.12 -15.79
CA THR A 52 2.97 0.98 -16.68
C THR A 52 1.80 1.74 -16.08
N LEU A 53 1.97 3.05 -15.90
CA LEU A 53 0.89 3.92 -15.43
C LEU A 53 -0.08 4.17 -16.60
N SER A 54 -1.39 4.03 -16.36
CA SER A 54 -2.40 4.35 -17.38
C SER A 54 -2.48 5.87 -17.62
N GLU A 55 -3.05 6.29 -18.76
CA GLU A 55 -3.21 7.72 -19.07
C GLU A 55 -4.03 8.46 -18.00
N SER A 56 -5.07 7.80 -17.47
CA SER A 56 -5.89 8.34 -16.37
C SER A 56 -5.10 8.57 -15.08
N GLU A 57 -4.02 7.82 -14.86
CA GLU A 57 -3.16 7.93 -13.69
C GLU A 57 -2.06 8.97 -13.90
N LEU A 58 -1.54 9.10 -15.12
CA LEU A 58 -0.60 10.17 -15.46
C LEU A 58 -1.20 11.56 -15.23
N GLN A 59 -2.51 11.72 -15.44
CA GLN A 59 -3.22 12.98 -15.16
C GLN A 59 -3.24 13.36 -13.67
N LEU A 60 -3.02 12.41 -12.76
CA LEU A 60 -2.95 12.66 -11.30
C LEU A 60 -1.55 13.12 -10.86
N LEU A 61 -0.58 13.07 -11.77
CA LEU A 61 0.78 13.57 -11.60
C LEU A 61 0.88 14.99 -12.17
N PHE A 62 1.79 15.78 -11.59
CA PHE A 62 2.00 17.16 -12.00
C PHE A 62 3.48 17.44 -12.24
N GLY A 63 3.74 18.40 -13.15
CA GLY A 63 5.09 18.87 -13.47
C GLY A 63 6.05 17.73 -13.85
N ARG A 64 7.25 17.77 -13.25
CA ARG A 64 8.34 16.85 -13.58
C ARG A 64 8.02 15.36 -13.36
N GLN A 65 7.12 15.06 -12.41
CA GLN A 65 6.67 13.68 -12.17
C GLN A 65 5.87 13.15 -13.34
N ARG A 66 4.98 13.97 -13.93
CA ARG A 66 4.17 13.57 -15.08
C ARG A 66 5.06 13.38 -16.31
N GLU A 67 5.95 14.32 -16.57
CA GLU A 67 6.86 14.28 -17.71
C GLU A 67 7.74 13.02 -17.69
N VAL A 68 8.41 12.74 -16.56
CA VAL A 68 9.25 11.53 -16.41
C VAL A 68 8.39 10.25 -16.52
N ALA A 69 7.21 10.24 -15.92
CA ALA A 69 6.32 9.08 -15.98
C ALA A 69 5.79 8.79 -17.39
N THR A 70 5.43 9.84 -18.15
CA THR A 70 5.02 9.73 -19.55
C THR A 70 6.17 9.21 -20.42
N LEU A 71 7.37 9.77 -20.28
CA LEU A 71 8.52 9.33 -21.06
C LEU A 71 8.92 7.89 -20.74
N ARG A 72 8.80 7.48 -19.47
CA ARG A 72 9.14 6.12 -19.03
C ARG A 72 8.27 5.02 -19.65
N GLN A 73 7.11 5.35 -20.22
CA GLN A 73 6.31 4.40 -20.98
C GLN A 73 6.99 3.93 -22.27
N LYS A 74 7.87 4.75 -22.86
CA LYS A 74 8.45 4.51 -24.20
C LYS A 74 9.98 4.46 -24.21
N TYR A 75 10.64 5.08 -23.24
CA TYR A 75 12.09 5.29 -23.22
C TYR A 75 12.72 4.70 -21.95
N SER A 76 14.01 4.37 -22.05
CA SER A 76 14.77 3.88 -20.90
C SER A 76 15.13 5.03 -19.94
N TYR A 77 15.50 4.70 -18.69
CA TYR A 77 15.94 5.72 -17.73
C TYR A 77 17.17 6.51 -18.23
N LYS A 78 18.02 5.89 -19.07
CA LYS A 78 19.20 6.53 -19.65
C LYS A 78 18.80 7.56 -20.70
N ASP A 79 17.95 7.18 -21.64
CA ASP A 79 17.48 8.08 -22.71
C ASP A 79 16.72 9.28 -22.13
N ILE A 80 15.93 9.05 -21.07
CA ILE A 80 15.21 10.11 -20.36
C ILE A 80 16.18 11.04 -19.64
N ALA A 81 17.22 10.48 -19.00
CA ALA A 81 18.24 11.26 -18.31
C ALA A 81 18.98 12.18 -19.29
N GLU A 82 19.34 11.67 -20.46
CA GLU A 82 19.96 12.44 -21.53
C GLU A 82 19.02 13.54 -22.06
N ALA A 83 17.77 13.19 -22.40
CA ALA A 83 16.78 14.13 -22.92
C ALA A 83 16.42 15.26 -21.93
N LEU A 84 16.41 14.95 -20.63
CA LEU A 84 16.01 15.87 -19.57
C LEU A 84 17.19 16.57 -18.88
N THR A 85 18.42 16.28 -19.32
CA THR A 85 19.67 16.76 -18.71
C THR A 85 19.72 16.46 -17.20
N LEU A 86 19.31 15.24 -16.83
CA LEU A 86 19.29 14.73 -15.46
C LEU A 86 20.27 13.56 -15.32
N THR A 87 20.57 13.17 -14.09
CA THR A 87 21.26 11.91 -13.85
C THR A 87 20.26 10.75 -13.84
N VAL A 88 20.68 9.56 -14.28
CA VAL A 88 19.84 8.35 -14.24
C VAL A 88 19.24 8.08 -12.85
N PRO A 89 19.99 8.22 -11.73
CA PRO A 89 19.41 8.09 -10.38
C PRO A 89 18.33 9.13 -10.07
N ALA A 90 18.45 10.36 -10.57
CA ALA A 90 17.43 11.38 -10.39
C ALA A 90 16.15 11.01 -11.13
N VAL A 91 16.25 10.56 -12.38
CA VAL A 91 15.08 10.08 -13.15
C VAL A 91 14.40 8.90 -12.44
N TYR A 92 15.18 7.92 -11.98
CA TYR A 92 14.65 6.78 -11.22
C TYR A 92 13.90 7.24 -9.96
N ASN A 93 14.47 8.17 -9.20
CA ASN A 93 13.85 8.69 -7.99
C ASN A 93 12.54 9.44 -8.28
N ILE A 94 12.50 10.26 -9.32
CA ILE A 94 11.29 10.98 -9.74
C ILE A 94 10.20 9.98 -10.17
N TYR A 95 10.57 8.97 -10.97
CA TYR A 95 9.63 7.94 -11.40
C TYR A 95 9.10 7.12 -10.22
N ARG A 96 9.99 6.71 -9.31
CA ARG A 96 9.62 6.00 -8.08
C ARG A 96 8.64 6.78 -7.22
N GLN A 97 8.84 8.09 -7.07
CA GLN A 97 7.90 8.96 -6.34
C GLN A 97 6.54 9.05 -7.03
N ALA A 98 6.53 9.15 -8.37
CA ALA A 98 5.31 9.14 -9.16
C ALA A 98 4.50 7.85 -8.96
N VAL A 99 5.14 6.69 -9.10
CA VAL A 99 4.52 5.37 -8.87
C VAL A 99 3.98 5.26 -7.45
N GLN A 100 4.75 5.66 -6.44
CA GLN A 100 4.29 5.65 -5.04
C GLN A 100 3.05 6.52 -4.81
N LYS A 101 2.96 7.66 -5.50
CA LYS A 101 1.80 8.54 -5.41
C LYS A 101 0.57 7.86 -6.00
N ILE A 102 0.68 7.28 -7.20
CA ILE A 102 -0.42 6.55 -7.84
C ILE A 102 -0.87 5.36 -7.00
N TRP A 103 0.07 4.59 -6.44
CA TRP A 103 -0.24 3.46 -5.59
C TRP A 103 -1.06 3.87 -4.36
N LYS A 104 -0.67 4.95 -3.68
CA LYS A 104 -1.45 5.52 -2.56
C LYS A 104 -2.86 5.93 -2.99
N ILE A 105 -3.00 6.49 -4.20
CA ILE A 105 -4.31 6.88 -4.73
C ILE A 105 -5.17 5.64 -5.02
N ARG A 106 -4.59 4.57 -5.61
CA ARG A 106 -5.28 3.29 -5.83
C ARG A 106 -5.76 2.70 -4.52
N GLU A 107 -4.90 2.66 -3.50
CA GLU A 107 -5.25 2.17 -2.17
C GLU A 107 -6.40 2.98 -1.55
N GLN A 108 -6.33 4.31 -1.63
CA GLN A 108 -7.40 5.20 -1.14
C GLN A 108 -8.72 4.96 -1.87
N ARG A 109 -8.69 4.78 -3.19
CA ARG A 109 -9.89 4.45 -3.99
C ARG A 109 -10.50 3.10 -3.59
N GLN A 110 -9.67 2.06 -3.42
CA GLN A 110 -10.15 0.75 -2.97
C GLN A 110 -10.78 0.81 -1.58
N GLN A 111 -10.24 1.65 -0.70
CA GLN A 111 -10.74 1.85 0.66
C GLN A 111 -11.85 2.91 0.77
N ASN A 112 -12.40 3.42 -0.35
CA ASN A 112 -13.38 4.51 -0.39
C ASN A 112 -13.00 5.72 0.49
N THR A 113 -11.70 5.99 0.62
CA THR A 113 -11.15 7.05 1.46
C THR A 113 -10.82 8.25 0.56
N PRO A 114 -11.06 9.50 1.02
CA PRO A 114 -10.71 10.68 0.25
C PRO A 114 -9.23 10.68 -0.16
N ILE A 115 -8.97 11.07 -1.41
CA ILE A 115 -7.62 11.08 -1.98
C ILE A 115 -6.78 12.15 -1.25
N GLY A 116 -5.47 11.94 -1.07
CA GLY A 116 -4.58 12.99 -0.53
C GLY A 116 -4.63 13.18 0.99
N LEU A 117 -5.27 12.26 1.72
CA LEU A 117 -5.14 12.17 3.18
C LEU A 117 -3.77 11.60 3.60
N SER A 118 -3.19 12.16 4.66
CA SER A 118 -1.98 11.59 5.27
C SER A 118 -2.27 10.22 5.91
N PRO A 119 -1.26 9.36 6.17
CA PRO A 119 -1.49 8.05 6.76
C PRO A 119 -2.26 8.10 8.10
N GLN A 120 -1.97 9.09 8.95
CA GLN A 120 -2.72 9.32 10.19
C GLN A 120 -4.16 9.77 9.92
N GLN A 121 -4.37 10.65 8.94
CA GLN A 121 -5.71 11.10 8.54
C GLN A 121 -6.54 9.96 7.94
N GLN A 122 -5.92 9.05 7.19
CA GLN A 122 -6.60 7.86 6.64
C GLN A 122 -7.05 6.91 7.76
N LYS A 123 -6.19 6.65 8.75
CA LYS A 123 -6.56 5.85 9.92
C LYS A 123 -7.73 6.48 10.67
N LEU A 124 -7.64 7.78 10.93
CA LEU A 124 -8.70 8.51 11.62
C LEU A 124 -10.02 8.49 10.82
N TYR A 125 -9.95 8.65 9.50
CA TYR A 125 -11.12 8.56 8.64
C TYR A 125 -11.78 7.18 8.72
N ARG A 126 -11.01 6.10 8.64
CA ARG A 126 -11.55 4.73 8.76
C ARG A 126 -12.20 4.49 10.13
N LEU A 127 -11.54 4.88 11.22
CA LEU A 127 -12.06 4.69 12.57
C LEU A 127 -13.42 5.40 12.76
N CYS A 128 -13.53 6.66 12.33
CA CYS A 128 -14.74 7.45 12.57
C CYS A 128 -15.86 7.22 11.54
N TYR A 129 -15.54 6.95 10.27
CA TYR A 129 -16.54 6.86 9.20
C TYR A 129 -16.82 5.44 8.72
N SER A 130 -15.87 4.50 8.85
CA SER A 130 -16.07 3.09 8.47
C SER A 130 -16.42 2.23 9.67
N GLU A 131 -15.71 2.42 10.79
CA GLU A 131 -15.94 1.65 12.03
C GLU A 131 -16.92 2.34 13.00
N LEU A 132 -17.41 3.54 12.66
CA LEU A 132 -18.37 4.34 13.45
C LEU A 132 -17.93 4.61 14.90
N ARG A 133 -16.63 4.63 15.16
CA ARG A 133 -16.08 4.94 16.50
C ARG A 133 -16.23 6.41 16.84
N THR A 134 -16.40 6.67 18.14
CA THR A 134 -16.44 8.04 18.65
C THR A 134 -15.07 8.72 18.58
N ALA A 135 -15.05 10.05 18.66
CA ALA A 135 -13.79 10.81 18.66
C ALA A 135 -12.89 10.43 19.85
N ASP A 136 -13.49 10.04 20.98
CA ASP A 136 -12.77 9.63 22.20
C ASP A 136 -12.12 8.26 22.02
N GLU A 137 -12.84 7.29 21.46
CA GLU A 137 -12.30 5.97 21.13
C GLU A 137 -11.20 6.04 20.07
N ALA A 138 -11.38 6.91 19.06
CA ALA A 138 -10.36 7.16 18.05
C ALA A 138 -9.11 7.81 18.65
N ALA A 139 -9.28 8.75 19.59
CA ALA A 139 -8.19 9.40 20.31
C ALA A 139 -7.39 8.38 21.14
N ALA A 140 -8.08 7.51 21.87
CA ALA A 140 -7.47 6.42 22.64
C ALA A 140 -6.70 5.45 21.74
N THR A 141 -7.29 5.04 20.61
CA THR A 141 -6.66 4.11 19.65
C THR A 141 -5.42 4.72 18.99
N LEU A 142 -5.44 6.02 18.72
CA LEU A 142 -4.33 6.73 18.07
C LEU A 142 -3.29 7.26 19.07
N GLY A 143 -3.50 7.10 20.38
CA GLY A 143 -2.63 7.65 21.42
C GLY A 143 -2.50 9.17 21.34
N THR A 144 -3.59 9.87 21.02
CA THR A 144 -3.60 11.33 20.83
C THR A 144 -4.75 11.99 21.60
N SER A 145 -4.81 13.33 21.60
CA SER A 145 -5.88 14.04 22.29
C SER A 145 -7.13 14.20 21.41
N ILE A 146 -8.30 14.22 22.06
CA ILE A 146 -9.61 14.41 21.41
C ILE A 146 -9.65 15.72 20.61
N GLN A 147 -9.02 16.79 21.13
CA GLN A 147 -8.92 18.07 20.44
C GLN A 147 -8.13 17.97 19.11
N VAL A 148 -7.06 17.18 19.09
CA VAL A 148 -6.28 16.90 17.87
C VAL A 148 -7.13 16.10 16.89
N VAL A 149 -7.90 15.11 17.37
CA VAL A 149 -8.85 14.35 16.54
C VAL A 149 -9.86 15.26 15.88
N HIS A 150 -10.56 16.13 16.62
CA HIS A 150 -11.52 17.07 16.04
C HIS A 150 -10.88 18.02 15.02
N LYS A 151 -9.69 18.55 15.31
CA LYS A 151 -8.94 19.41 14.39
C LYS A 151 -8.60 18.67 13.09
N GLN A 152 -8.20 17.40 13.17
CA GLN A 152 -7.88 16.59 12.00
C GLN A 152 -9.14 16.20 11.22
N LEU A 153 -10.25 15.83 11.89
CA LEU A 153 -11.53 15.57 11.24
C LEU A 153 -12.05 16.77 10.48
N ARG A 154 -11.91 17.99 11.04
CA ARG A 154 -12.24 19.23 10.33
C ARG A 154 -11.43 19.40 9.06
N ARG A 155 -10.10 19.21 9.13
CA ARG A 155 -9.20 19.28 7.95
C ARG A 155 -9.52 18.22 6.91
N ILE A 156 -9.88 17.01 7.34
CA ILE A 156 -10.33 15.93 6.44
C ILE A 156 -11.61 16.34 5.72
N ARG A 157 -12.59 16.92 6.44
CA ARG A 157 -13.85 17.40 5.86
C ARG A 157 -13.65 18.56 4.89
N GLU A 158 -12.74 19.48 5.20
CA GLU A 158 -12.36 20.57 4.31
C GLU A 158 -11.71 20.03 3.02
N LYS A 159 -10.83 19.03 3.13
CA LYS A 159 -10.22 18.34 1.98
C LYS A 159 -11.24 17.54 1.16
N ASP A 160 -12.16 16.83 1.80
CA ASP A 160 -13.21 16.09 1.11
C ASP A 160 -14.11 17.04 0.31
N LYS A 161 -14.48 18.19 0.90
CA LYS A 161 -15.24 19.23 0.20
C LYS A 161 -14.48 19.82 -0.99
N THR A 162 -13.21 20.19 -0.84
CA THR A 162 -12.44 20.81 -1.93
C THR A 162 -12.04 19.83 -3.04
N MET A 163 -11.94 18.54 -2.75
CA MET A 163 -11.61 17.52 -3.73
C MET A 163 -12.80 17.03 -4.54
N LYS A 164 -14.03 17.12 -4.01
CA LYS A 164 -15.27 16.98 -4.82
C LYS A 164 -15.36 18.01 -5.96
N PHE A 165 -14.67 19.15 -5.85
CA PHE A 165 -14.60 20.16 -6.92
C PHE A 165 -13.51 19.88 -7.98
N HIS A 166 -12.55 18.98 -7.72
CA HIS A 166 -11.49 18.64 -8.68
C HIS A 166 -11.73 17.31 -9.42
N SER A 167 -12.71 16.51 -8.99
CA SER A 167 -13.34 15.50 -9.81
C SER A 167 -14.53 16.16 -10.53
N GLY A 168 -14.30 16.66 -11.73
CA GLY A 168 -15.37 17.17 -12.58
C GLY A 168 -16.53 16.17 -12.66
N ALA A 169 -17.74 16.70 -12.43
CA ALA A 169 -19.04 16.16 -12.78
C ALA A 169 -19.41 14.73 -12.30
N GLU A 170 -20.44 14.72 -11.44
CA GLU A 170 -21.53 13.74 -11.41
C GLU A 170 -21.20 12.28 -11.02
N ARG A 171 -21.79 11.87 -9.89
CA ARG A 171 -22.93 10.93 -9.93
C ARG A 171 -23.72 10.94 -8.61
N VAL A 172 -24.94 11.50 -8.71
CA VAL A 172 -26.23 10.97 -8.17
C VAL A 172 -26.33 10.91 -6.63
N GLN A 173 -27.07 11.76 -5.89
CA GLN A 173 -28.40 12.35 -6.11
C GLN A 173 -29.34 11.44 -6.91
N LYS A 174 -29.71 10.28 -6.33
CA LYS A 174 -31.03 9.62 -6.45
C LYS A 174 -31.16 8.60 -5.32
N GLN A 175 -31.42 9.09 -4.11
CA GLN A 175 -32.38 8.44 -3.22
C GLN A 175 -33.66 9.25 -3.38
N ASN A 176 -34.61 8.70 -4.12
CA ASN A 176 -36.04 8.93 -4.05
C ASN A 176 -36.70 7.67 -4.63
#